data_AF-G2NKN0-F1
#
_entry.id   AF-G2NKN0-F1
#
_cell.length_a   1.000
_cell.length_b   1.000
_cell.length_c   1.000
_cell.angle_alpha   90.00
_cell.angle_beta   90.00
_cell.angle_gamma   90.00
#
_symmetry.space_group_name_H-M   'P 1'
#
loop_
_entity.id
_entity.type
_entity.pdbx_description
1 polymer ?
#
loop_
_entity_poly.entity_id
_entity_poly.type
_entity_poly.pdbx_seq_one_letter_code
_entity_poly.pdbx_strand_id
1 'polypeptide(L)'
;MNLRKGLAFAGVTILTAATASQAHAAEPSELQQQIDTVLANTTGGVQISPNEIAWEGGQAIMSFPLPGEEVAPPSSQAAIDLQTQQAGVSKQSVKAAAAAGEALAAASDSCPTEVFGNDWYCFYQYRDFGGRRLQWNQAKHDVVFFSQFDFVNKTSSWSNKGGKYIYVQGRSQTGYDRSCWEKPLILWQEAPHTSKAFVGSSLDNKADCFWTSY
;
A
#
# COMPACT_ATOMS: atom_id res chain seq x y z
N MET A 1 -29.12 -94.12 4.04
CA MET A 1 -30.11 -93.23 4.69
C MET A 1 -29.51 -91.84 4.78
N ASN A 2 -30.15 -90.88 4.13
CA ASN A 2 -29.70 -89.51 3.87
C ASN A 2 -29.65 -88.68 5.16
N LEU A 3 -28.59 -87.88 5.37
CA LEU A 3 -28.69 -86.65 6.17
C LEU A 3 -27.85 -85.54 5.54
N ARG A 4 -28.55 -84.58 4.92
CA ARG A 4 -28.01 -83.33 4.37
C ARG A 4 -27.62 -82.42 5.53
N LYS A 5 -26.40 -81.88 5.54
CA LYS A 5 -26.01 -80.76 6.41
C LYS A 5 -25.98 -79.49 5.57
N GLY A 6 -26.85 -78.54 5.89
CA GLY A 6 -26.91 -77.21 5.27
C GLY A 6 -25.79 -76.32 5.78
N LEU A 7 -25.16 -75.59 4.84
CA LEU A 7 -24.19 -74.53 5.12
C LEU A 7 -24.96 -73.21 5.18
N ALA A 8 -24.87 -72.48 6.30
CA ALA A 8 -25.34 -71.11 6.43
C ALA A 8 -24.20 -70.15 6.10
N PHE A 9 -24.38 -69.29 5.10
CA PHE A 9 -23.46 -68.20 4.77
C PHE A 9 -23.83 -66.96 5.60
N ALA A 10 -22.94 -66.52 6.48
CA ALA A 10 -23.02 -65.21 7.13
C ALA A 10 -22.41 -64.16 6.20
N GLY A 11 -23.25 -63.29 5.63
CA GLY A 11 -22.81 -62.13 4.85
C GLY A 11 -22.34 -61.01 5.76
N VAL A 12 -21.07 -60.59 5.62
CA VAL A 12 -20.51 -59.41 6.29
C VAL A 12 -20.72 -58.20 5.38
N THR A 13 -21.59 -57.29 5.78
CA THR A 13 -21.80 -56.00 5.11
C THR A 13 -20.73 -55.02 5.57
N ILE A 14 -19.75 -54.71 4.72
CA ILE A 14 -18.73 -53.69 4.99
C ILE A 14 -19.36 -52.32 4.68
N LEU A 15 -19.67 -51.52 5.71
CA LEU A 15 -19.99 -50.10 5.55
C LEU A 15 -18.69 -49.34 5.26
N THR A 16 -18.51 -48.88 4.02
CA THR A 16 -17.51 -47.89 3.66
C THR A 16 -18.00 -46.50 4.08
N ALA A 17 -17.47 -45.98 5.19
CA ALA A 17 -17.66 -44.59 5.58
C ALA A 17 -16.84 -43.69 4.64
N ALA A 18 -17.51 -42.93 3.77
CA ALA A 18 -16.89 -41.87 3.00
C ALA A 18 -16.59 -40.69 3.93
N THR A 19 -15.32 -40.46 4.24
CA THR A 19 -14.88 -39.23 4.91
C THR A 19 -14.91 -38.09 3.91
N ALA A 20 -15.95 -37.26 3.97
CA ALA A 20 -15.97 -35.97 3.27
C ALA A 20 -14.85 -35.10 3.88
N SER A 21 -13.75 -34.93 3.14
CA SER A 21 -12.75 -33.92 3.47
C SER A 21 -13.38 -32.55 3.25
N GLN A 22 -13.75 -31.87 4.33
CA GLN A 22 -14.06 -30.45 4.28
C GLN A 22 -12.75 -29.72 3.97
N ALA A 23 -12.65 -29.17 2.76
CA ALA A 23 -11.60 -28.21 2.44
C ALA A 23 -11.84 -26.98 3.33
N HIS A 24 -11.08 -26.85 4.41
CA HIS A 24 -10.97 -25.58 5.12
C HIS A 24 -10.29 -24.60 4.18
N ALA A 25 -10.97 -23.50 3.84
CA ALA A 25 -10.32 -22.38 3.20
C ALA A 25 -9.16 -21.92 4.11
N ALA A 26 -7.98 -21.71 3.54
CA ALA A 26 -6.86 -21.17 4.29
C ALA A 26 -7.22 -19.77 4.79
N GLU A 27 -6.98 -19.51 6.08
CA GLU A 27 -7.17 -18.18 6.66
C GLU A 27 -6.34 -17.14 5.88
N PRO A 28 -6.89 -15.94 5.60
CA PRO A 28 -6.13 -14.88 4.96
C PRO A 28 -4.91 -14.52 5.79
N SER A 29 -3.76 -14.38 5.13
CA SER A 29 -2.53 -13.89 5.80
C SER A 29 -2.77 -12.55 6.49
N GLU A 30 -2.01 -12.25 7.55
CA GLU A 30 -2.11 -10.96 8.27
C GLU A 30 -1.97 -9.75 7.33
N LEU A 31 -1.10 -9.86 6.31
CA LEU A 31 -0.94 -8.83 5.28
C LEU A 31 -2.24 -8.63 4.48
N GLN A 32 -2.88 -9.72 4.05
CA GLN A 32 -4.14 -9.62 3.30
C GLN A 32 -5.25 -8.99 4.16
N GLN A 33 -5.32 -9.33 5.45
CA GLN A 33 -6.30 -8.71 6.36
C GLN A 33 -6.08 -7.19 6.50
N GLN A 34 -4.83 -6.73 6.51
CA GLN A 34 -4.52 -5.29 6.51
C GLN A 34 -4.96 -4.61 5.21
N ILE A 35 -4.71 -5.25 4.06
CA ILE A 35 -5.16 -4.75 2.76
C ILE A 35 -6.68 -4.68 2.71
N ASP A 36 -7.36 -5.76 3.11
CA ASP A 36 -8.82 -5.84 3.13
C ASP A 36 -9.42 -4.76 4.05
N THR A 37 -8.78 -4.47 5.18
CA THR A 37 -9.19 -3.39 6.10
C THR A 37 -9.09 -2.02 5.41
N VAL A 38 -7.99 -1.73 4.73
CA VAL A 38 -7.84 -0.46 3.99
C VAL A 38 -8.86 -0.34 2.86
N LEU A 39 -9.09 -1.42 2.11
CA LEU A 39 -10.08 -1.45 1.04
C LEU A 39 -11.51 -1.30 1.56
N ALA A 40 -11.82 -1.82 2.74
CA ALA A 40 -13.12 -1.64 3.40
C ALA A 40 -13.33 -0.21 3.91
N ASN A 41 -12.26 0.46 4.34
CA ASN A 41 -12.31 1.83 4.90
C ASN A 41 -12.21 2.94 3.84
N THR A 42 -11.84 2.60 2.59
CA THR A 42 -11.58 3.58 1.53
C THR A 42 -12.48 3.33 0.33
N THR A 43 -12.66 4.33 -0.53
CA THR A 43 -13.43 4.20 -1.77
C THR A 43 -12.49 4.28 -2.96
N GLY A 44 -12.67 3.39 -3.94
CA GLY A 44 -11.92 3.41 -5.21
C GLY A 44 -10.51 2.79 -5.14
N GLY A 45 -10.11 2.25 -3.98
CA GLY A 45 -8.88 1.48 -3.85
C GLY A 45 -9.00 0.14 -4.55
N VAL A 46 -7.93 -0.27 -5.25
CA VAL A 46 -7.82 -1.57 -5.91
C VAL A 46 -6.50 -2.21 -5.52
N GLN A 47 -6.53 -3.45 -5.03
CA GLN A 47 -5.31 -4.23 -4.84
C GLN A 47 -4.69 -4.57 -6.20
N ILE A 48 -3.44 -4.14 -6.41
CA ILE A 48 -2.73 -4.28 -7.70
C ILE A 48 -1.59 -5.31 -7.64
N SER A 49 -1.18 -5.69 -6.43
CA SER A 49 -0.17 -6.70 -6.17
C SER A 49 -0.40 -7.32 -4.78
N PRO A 50 0.34 -8.39 -4.37
CA PRO A 50 0.15 -9.02 -3.06
C PRO A 50 0.31 -8.08 -1.86
N ASN A 51 0.98 -6.93 -2.02
CA ASN A 51 1.28 -5.99 -0.94
C ASN A 51 0.99 -4.53 -1.30
N GLU A 52 0.19 -4.25 -2.34
CA GLU A 52 -0.07 -2.87 -2.77
C GLU A 52 -1.51 -2.60 -3.17
N ILE A 53 -1.97 -1.38 -2.85
CA ILE A 53 -3.25 -0.81 -3.26
C ILE A 53 -2.99 0.45 -4.08
N ALA A 54 -3.74 0.64 -5.16
CA ALA A 54 -3.73 1.86 -5.94
C ALA A 54 -5.11 2.53 -5.94
N TRP A 55 -5.10 3.86 -5.99
CA TRP A 55 -6.28 4.69 -6.21
C TRP A 55 -6.08 5.54 -7.47
N GLU A 56 -7.19 5.99 -8.05
CA GLU A 56 -7.20 6.95 -9.17
C GLU A 56 -6.34 6.49 -10.37
N GLY A 57 -6.31 5.19 -10.64
CA GLY A 57 -5.51 4.61 -11.72
C GLY A 57 -4.00 4.69 -11.50
N GLY A 58 -3.54 4.73 -10.24
CA GLY A 58 -2.12 4.71 -9.87
C GLY A 58 -1.53 6.07 -9.51
N GLN A 59 -2.34 7.14 -9.41
CA GLN A 59 -1.86 8.44 -8.92
C GLN A 59 -1.46 8.39 -7.45
N ALA A 60 -2.14 7.57 -6.65
CA ALA A 60 -1.78 7.28 -5.28
C ALA A 60 -1.58 5.77 -5.14
N ILE A 61 -0.48 5.35 -4.52
CA ILE A 61 -0.20 3.94 -4.25
C ILE A 61 0.20 3.79 -2.79
N MET A 62 -0.35 2.77 -2.13
CA MET A 62 0.08 2.32 -0.82
C MET A 62 0.78 0.98 -0.97
N SER A 63 2.00 0.89 -0.48
CA SER A 63 2.77 -0.35 -0.39
C SER A 63 2.92 -0.76 1.08
N PHE A 64 2.64 -2.02 1.38
CA PHE A 64 2.77 -2.61 2.71
C PHE A 64 4.10 -3.40 2.82
N PRO A 65 4.72 -3.46 4.01
CA PRO A 65 5.81 -4.40 4.26
C PRO A 65 5.37 -5.84 4.00
N LEU A 66 6.31 -6.66 3.51
CA LEU A 66 6.09 -8.10 3.39
C LEU A 66 6.15 -8.75 4.79
N PRO A 67 5.59 -9.96 4.97
CA PRO A 67 5.67 -10.66 6.25
C PRO A 67 7.11 -10.81 6.73
N GLY A 68 7.41 -10.28 7.92
CA GLY A 68 8.75 -10.30 8.52
C GLY A 68 9.63 -9.08 8.19
N GLU A 69 9.18 -8.20 7.30
CA GLU A 69 9.90 -6.98 6.93
C GLU A 69 9.37 -5.75 7.68
N GLU A 70 10.27 -4.83 8.02
CA GLU A 70 9.90 -3.57 8.69
C GLU A 70 9.54 -2.45 7.71
N VAL A 71 10.05 -2.54 6.47
CA VAL A 71 9.95 -1.49 5.44
C VAL A 71 9.17 -2.02 4.24
N ALA A 72 8.29 -1.20 3.67
CA ALA A 72 7.64 -1.53 2.42
C ALA A 72 8.68 -1.66 1.28
N PRO A 73 8.64 -2.74 0.47
CA PRO A 73 9.59 -2.91 -0.62
C PRO A 73 9.42 -1.81 -1.68
N PRO A 74 10.36 -1.70 -2.64
CA PRO A 74 10.14 -0.93 -3.85
C PRO A 74 8.82 -1.29 -4.55
N SER A 75 8.28 -0.33 -5.31
CA SER A 75 7.01 -0.52 -6.04
C SER A 75 7.05 -1.74 -6.95
N SER A 76 5.95 -2.51 -7.00
CA SER A 76 5.86 -3.67 -7.89
C SER A 76 5.79 -3.25 -9.37
N GLN A 77 5.94 -4.22 -10.28
CA GLN A 77 5.76 -3.97 -11.71
C GLN A 77 4.35 -3.47 -12.05
N ALA A 78 3.32 -3.91 -11.32
CA ALA A 78 1.95 -3.44 -11.54
C ALA A 78 1.81 -1.95 -11.18
N ALA A 79 2.43 -1.53 -10.08
CA ALA A 79 2.51 -0.12 -9.68
C ALA A 79 3.25 0.70 -10.75
N ILE A 80 4.43 0.25 -11.17
CA ILE A 80 5.23 0.90 -12.21
C ILE A 80 4.42 1.06 -13.51
N ASP A 81 3.69 0.03 -13.93
CA ASP A 81 2.89 0.04 -15.15
C ASP A 81 1.75 1.07 -15.10
N LEU A 82 1.03 1.16 -13.97
CA LEU A 82 -0.02 2.17 -13.78
C LEU A 82 0.55 3.59 -13.79
N GLN A 83 1.67 3.80 -13.10
CA GLN A 83 2.33 5.10 -13.01
C GLN A 83 2.88 5.56 -14.36
N THR A 84 3.42 4.63 -15.14
CA THR A 84 3.86 4.85 -16.52
C THR A 84 2.69 5.33 -17.37
N GLN A 85 1.54 4.66 -17.26
CA GLN A 85 0.33 5.05 -17.98
C GLN A 85 -0.13 6.45 -17.59
N GLN A 86 -0.11 6.80 -16.30
CA GLN A 86 -0.47 8.13 -15.81
C GLN A 86 0.48 9.23 -16.30
N ALA A 87 1.77 8.93 -16.40
CA ALA A 87 2.77 9.88 -16.88
C ALA A 87 2.80 10.02 -18.42
N GLY A 88 2.00 9.24 -19.16
CA GLY A 88 1.95 9.31 -20.62
C GLY A 88 3.25 8.84 -21.32
N VAL A 89 4.12 8.13 -20.60
CA VAL A 89 5.37 7.56 -21.11
C VAL A 89 5.18 6.14 -21.63
N SER A 90 6.03 5.72 -22.57
CA SER A 90 5.96 4.37 -23.13
C SER A 90 6.55 3.32 -22.18
N LYS A 91 5.96 2.11 -22.16
CA LYS A 91 6.53 0.96 -21.44
C LYS A 91 7.95 0.61 -21.87
N GLN A 92 8.30 0.89 -23.13
CA GLN A 92 9.65 0.67 -23.66
C GLN A 92 10.66 1.67 -23.08
N SER A 93 10.30 2.94 -22.93
CA SER A 93 11.19 3.95 -22.32
C SER A 93 11.46 3.64 -20.84
N VAL A 94 10.47 3.11 -20.11
CA VAL A 94 10.63 2.61 -18.73
C VAL A 94 11.67 1.51 -18.65
N LYS A 95 11.53 0.49 -19.49
CA LYS A 95 12.43 -0.66 -19.52
C LYS A 95 13.84 -0.26 -19.94
N ALA A 96 13.97 0.71 -20.85
CA ALA A 96 15.26 1.24 -21.26
C ALA A 96 15.95 2.00 -20.11
N ALA A 97 15.24 2.87 -19.39
CA ALA A 97 15.76 3.58 -18.22
C ALA A 97 16.19 2.61 -17.11
N ALA A 98 15.32 1.65 -16.79
CA ALA A 98 15.61 0.56 -15.86
C ALA A 98 16.88 -0.23 -16.23
N ALA A 99 17.02 -0.60 -17.50
CA ALA A 99 18.18 -1.35 -18.00
C ALA A 99 19.45 -0.50 -18.06
N ALA A 100 19.31 0.83 -18.19
CA ALA A 100 20.42 1.78 -18.16
C ALA A 100 20.88 2.13 -16.73
N GLY A 101 20.19 1.62 -15.71
CA GLY A 101 20.46 1.97 -14.31
C GLY A 101 19.99 3.38 -13.93
N GLU A 102 19.27 4.04 -14.83
CA GLU A 102 18.67 5.36 -14.63
C GLU A 102 17.24 5.13 -14.15
N ALA A 103 17.04 5.33 -12.85
CA ALA A 103 15.72 5.50 -12.24
C ALA A 103 14.70 4.36 -12.39
N LEU A 104 15.01 3.18 -11.88
CA LEU A 104 14.05 2.40 -11.07
C LEU A 104 14.59 2.15 -9.66
N ALA A 105 15.71 2.80 -9.31
CA ALA A 105 16.29 2.72 -7.99
C ALA A 105 15.33 3.43 -7.02
N ALA A 106 14.58 2.66 -6.26
CA ALA A 106 14.07 3.17 -5.01
C ALA A 106 15.29 3.70 -4.23
N ALA A 107 15.21 4.91 -3.68
CA ALA A 107 16.28 5.40 -2.83
C ALA A 107 16.43 4.47 -1.61
N SER A 108 17.41 4.71 -0.73
CA SER A 108 17.60 3.88 0.47
C SER A 108 16.36 3.80 1.38
N ASP A 109 15.39 4.70 1.20
CA ASP A 109 14.08 4.75 1.86
C ASP A 109 12.95 4.04 1.08
N SER A 110 13.29 3.35 0.00
CA SER A 110 12.36 2.73 -0.95
C SER A 110 11.38 3.69 -1.63
N CYS A 111 11.50 5.02 -1.47
CA CYS A 111 10.72 5.97 -2.26
C CYS A 111 11.25 5.94 -3.70
N PRO A 112 10.40 5.72 -4.72
CA PRO A 112 10.86 5.69 -6.10
C PRO A 112 11.56 7.00 -6.48
N THR A 113 12.64 6.91 -7.24
CA THR A 113 13.31 8.08 -7.85
C THR A 113 12.95 8.18 -9.33
N GLU A 114 13.03 9.38 -9.91
CA GLU A 114 12.51 9.84 -11.21
C GLU A 114 12.51 8.84 -12.39
N VAL A 115 11.50 7.99 -12.51
CA VAL A 115 11.43 7.10 -13.69
C VAL A 115 11.04 7.90 -14.96
N PHE A 116 10.27 9.01 -14.86
CA PHE A 116 9.64 9.70 -16.00
C PHE A 116 9.52 11.23 -15.92
N GLY A 117 10.48 11.91 -15.30
CA GLY A 117 10.46 13.39 -15.23
C GLY A 117 9.36 13.98 -14.35
N ASN A 118 8.67 13.13 -13.59
CA ASN A 118 7.89 13.52 -12.43
C ASN A 118 8.52 12.88 -11.20
N ASP A 119 8.80 13.72 -10.23
CA ASP A 119 9.34 13.29 -8.97
C ASP A 119 8.27 12.74 -8.02
N TRP A 120 8.70 11.78 -7.20
CA TRP A 120 7.86 11.12 -6.20
C TRP A 120 7.93 11.81 -4.86
N TYR A 121 6.86 11.67 -4.09
CA TYR A 121 6.90 11.92 -2.67
C TYR A 121 6.12 10.88 -1.89
N CYS A 122 6.68 10.53 -0.73
CA CYS A 122 6.33 9.35 0.04
C CYS A 122 6.16 9.71 1.51
N PHE A 123 5.08 9.21 2.10
CA PHE A 123 4.77 9.29 3.52
C PHE A 123 4.82 7.90 4.13
N TYR A 124 5.44 7.75 5.30
CA TYR A 124 5.67 6.46 5.93
C TYR A 124 5.04 6.41 7.31
N GLN A 125 4.46 5.25 7.63
CA GLN A 125 3.76 5.03 8.89
C GLN A 125 4.69 5.12 10.11
N TYR A 126 5.96 4.72 9.96
CA TYR A 126 6.90 4.69 11.08
C TYR A 126 8.15 5.51 10.78
N ARG A 127 9.00 5.65 11.79
CA ARG A 127 10.31 6.29 11.68
C ARG A 127 11.19 5.49 10.73
N ASP A 128 12.26 6.12 10.27
CA ASP A 128 13.30 5.51 9.44
C ASP A 128 12.70 4.82 8.20
N PHE A 129 11.64 5.41 7.65
CA PHE A 129 10.92 4.95 6.46
C PHE A 129 10.24 3.58 6.62
N GLY A 130 9.92 3.20 7.86
CA GLY A 130 9.25 1.95 8.18
C GLY A 130 7.72 1.94 7.99
N GLY A 131 7.17 0.75 8.03
CA GLY A 131 5.73 0.48 7.88
C GLY A 131 5.25 0.65 6.44
N ARG A 132 3.94 0.85 6.28
CA ARG A 132 3.36 1.12 4.96
C ARG A 132 3.81 2.49 4.43
N ARG A 133 4.08 2.53 3.12
CA ARG A 133 4.46 3.72 2.35
C ARG A 133 3.28 4.15 1.49
N LEU A 134 2.87 5.40 1.60
CA LEU A 134 1.87 6.03 0.74
C LEU A 134 2.54 7.07 -0.16
N GLN A 135 2.35 6.98 -1.48
CA GLN A 135 3.16 7.71 -2.46
C GLN A 135 2.34 8.29 -3.62
N TRP A 136 2.84 9.41 -4.18
CA TRP A 136 2.31 10.09 -5.36
C TRP A 136 3.44 10.57 -6.28
N ASN A 137 3.12 10.81 -7.56
CA ASN A 137 4.05 11.29 -8.58
C ASN A 137 3.51 12.46 -9.42
N GLN A 138 2.52 13.18 -8.92
CA GLN A 138 1.94 14.32 -9.62
C GLN A 138 1.77 15.48 -8.66
N ALA A 139 1.85 16.70 -9.17
CA ALA A 139 1.49 17.88 -8.39
C ALA A 139 0.03 17.81 -7.93
N LYS A 140 -0.22 18.22 -6.69
CA LYS A 140 -1.55 18.27 -6.07
C LYS A 140 -1.80 19.69 -5.62
N HIS A 141 -2.42 20.48 -6.49
CA HIS A 141 -2.76 21.88 -6.21
C HIS A 141 -4.00 22.02 -5.32
N ASP A 142 -4.84 20.99 -5.29
CA ASP A 142 -5.90 20.83 -4.30
C ASP A 142 -5.40 20.04 -3.09
N VAL A 143 -6.05 20.26 -1.94
CA VAL A 143 -5.73 19.55 -0.69
C VAL A 143 -6.08 18.07 -0.84
N VAL A 144 -5.09 17.22 -0.57
CA VAL A 144 -5.24 15.77 -0.46
C VAL A 144 -5.44 15.41 1.00
N PHE A 145 -6.46 14.59 1.30
CA PHE A 145 -6.75 14.14 2.65
C PHE A 145 -6.29 12.69 2.86
N PHE A 146 -5.49 12.44 3.90
CA PHE A 146 -5.03 11.09 4.23
C PHE A 146 -6.16 10.14 4.63
N SER A 147 -7.34 10.66 5.01
CA SER A 147 -8.57 9.87 5.25
C SER A 147 -9.01 9.08 4.03
N GLN A 148 -8.75 9.58 2.82
CA GLN A 148 -9.08 8.87 1.57
C GLN A 148 -8.30 7.56 1.40
N PHE A 149 -7.20 7.40 2.15
CA PHE A 149 -6.25 6.31 2.02
C PHE A 149 -6.07 5.56 3.36
N ASP A 150 -6.96 5.73 4.34
CA ASP A 150 -6.81 5.15 5.69
C ASP A 150 -5.49 5.55 6.39
N PHE A 151 -4.90 6.70 6.05
CA PHE A 151 -3.54 7.09 6.49
C PHE A 151 -3.50 8.26 7.49
N VAL A 152 -4.63 8.56 8.11
CA VAL A 152 -4.78 9.64 9.09
C VAL A 152 -3.97 9.39 10.35
N ASN A 153 -3.19 10.39 10.79
CA ASN A 153 -2.37 10.29 12.01
C ASN A 153 -1.43 9.09 11.96
N LYS A 154 -0.84 8.82 10.80
CA LYS A 154 0.12 7.71 10.62
C LYS A 154 1.51 8.18 10.28
N THR A 155 1.69 9.37 9.73
CA THR A 155 3.00 9.76 9.23
C THR A 155 3.99 10.02 10.38
N SER A 156 5.12 9.30 10.33
CA SER A 156 6.27 9.50 11.22
C SER A 156 7.55 9.90 10.46
N SER A 157 7.65 9.55 9.18
CA SER A 157 8.77 9.93 8.30
C SER A 157 8.29 10.17 6.87
N TRP A 158 9.10 10.86 6.07
CA TRP A 158 8.76 11.22 4.70
C TRP A 158 9.99 11.33 3.80
N SER A 159 9.77 11.17 2.51
CA SER A 159 10.77 11.42 1.48
C SER A 159 10.13 12.15 0.31
N ASN A 160 10.65 13.34 0.01
CA ASN A 160 10.28 14.12 -1.14
C ASN A 160 11.41 14.04 -2.16
N LYS A 161 11.27 13.16 -3.16
CA LYS A 161 12.16 13.15 -4.32
C LYS A 161 11.82 14.29 -5.28
N GLY A 162 10.68 14.96 -5.07
CA GLY A 162 10.14 16.16 -5.70
C GLY A 162 11.10 17.29 -6.01
N GLY A 163 10.88 17.97 -7.14
CA GLY A 163 11.27 19.36 -7.36
C GLY A 163 10.31 20.37 -6.69
N LYS A 164 9.19 19.90 -6.13
CA LYS A 164 8.15 20.74 -5.51
C LYS A 164 8.25 20.73 -3.99
N TYR A 165 7.79 21.81 -3.37
CA TYR A 165 7.55 21.80 -1.92
C TYR A 165 6.24 21.09 -1.63
N ILE A 166 6.22 20.35 -0.51
CA ILE A 166 5.02 19.71 0.00
C ILE A 166 4.70 20.33 1.35
N TYR A 167 3.49 20.81 1.51
CA TYR A 167 3.04 21.44 2.73
C TYR A 167 2.11 20.46 3.45
N VAL A 168 2.46 20.10 4.69
CA VAL A 168 1.75 19.08 5.45
C VAL A 168 1.07 19.69 6.65
N GLN A 169 -0.19 19.32 6.83
CA GLN A 169 -1.08 19.89 7.84
C GLN A 169 -1.79 18.83 8.65
N GLY A 170 -2.18 19.23 9.85
CA GLY A 170 -3.13 18.52 10.71
C GLY A 170 -4.50 19.20 10.67
N ARG A 171 -5.54 18.42 10.95
CA ARG A 171 -6.89 18.93 11.19
C ARG A 171 -6.94 19.68 12.51
N SER A 172 -7.63 20.82 12.53
CA SER A 172 -8.00 21.47 13.79
C SER A 172 -9.23 20.86 14.46
N GLN A 173 -9.97 20.01 13.75
CA GLN A 173 -11.13 19.28 14.26
C GLN A 173 -11.08 17.80 13.85
N THR A 174 -11.07 16.91 14.85
CA THR A 174 -11.04 15.45 14.65
C THR A 174 -12.22 14.99 13.79
N GLY A 175 -11.95 14.24 12.73
CA GLY A 175 -12.98 13.68 11.84
C GLY A 175 -13.58 14.68 10.85
N TYR A 176 -13.12 15.93 10.81
CA TYR A 176 -13.62 16.94 9.88
C TYR A 176 -12.52 17.42 8.92
N ASP A 177 -12.45 16.80 7.74
CA ASP A 177 -11.40 17.02 6.72
C ASP A 177 -11.24 18.49 6.32
N ARG A 178 -12.35 19.23 6.18
CA ARG A 178 -12.29 20.65 5.79
C ARG A 178 -11.54 21.53 6.80
N SER A 179 -11.40 21.10 8.05
CA SER A 179 -10.61 21.82 9.04
C SER A 179 -9.12 21.91 8.68
N CYS A 180 -8.64 21.09 7.75
CA CYS A 180 -7.31 21.22 7.17
C CYS A 180 -7.10 22.58 6.48
N TRP A 181 -8.10 23.15 5.79
CA TRP A 181 -7.91 24.40 5.05
C TRP A 181 -8.66 25.59 5.67
N GLU A 182 -9.74 25.36 6.44
CA GLU A 182 -10.47 26.43 7.12
C GLU A 182 -9.69 27.02 8.31
N LYS A 183 -8.97 26.18 9.06
CA LYS A 183 -8.12 26.55 10.21
C LYS A 183 -6.94 25.58 10.32
N PRO A 184 -5.96 25.66 9.40
CA PRO A 184 -4.88 24.70 9.32
C PRO A 184 -4.01 24.68 10.57
N LEU A 185 -3.68 23.47 11.06
CA LEU A 185 -2.50 23.29 11.90
C LEU A 185 -1.32 22.99 10.98
N ILE A 186 -0.47 23.99 10.73
CA ILE A 186 0.76 23.79 9.95
C ILE A 186 1.69 22.87 10.74
N LEU A 187 2.10 21.75 10.15
CA LEU A 187 2.97 20.79 10.81
C LEU A 187 4.41 20.93 10.32
N TRP A 188 4.63 20.69 9.03
CA TRP A 188 5.95 20.84 8.41
C TRP A 188 5.85 21.10 6.91
N GLN A 189 7.00 21.38 6.33
CA GLN A 189 7.21 21.53 4.90
C GLN A 189 8.32 20.58 4.45
N GLU A 190 8.11 19.89 3.35
CA GLU A 190 9.08 19.00 2.71
C GLU A 190 9.75 19.78 1.58
N ALA A 191 11.06 20.01 1.71
CA ALA A 191 11.83 20.68 0.68
C ALA A 191 12.07 19.74 -0.52
N PRO A 192 12.25 20.30 -1.74
CA PRO A 192 12.61 19.51 -2.89
C PRO A 192 13.83 18.63 -2.66
N HIS A 193 13.80 17.39 -3.14
CA HIS A 193 14.88 16.41 -3.06
C HIS A 193 15.44 16.19 -1.64
N THR A 194 14.58 16.23 -0.62
CA THR A 194 14.95 15.97 0.77
C THR A 194 14.13 14.84 1.37
N SER A 195 14.58 14.32 2.51
CA SER A 195 13.83 13.37 3.31
C SER A 195 14.07 13.61 4.79
N LYS A 196 13.18 13.08 5.63
CA LYS A 196 13.33 13.13 7.08
C LYS A 196 12.89 11.81 7.69
N ALA A 197 13.85 11.08 8.26
CA ALA A 197 13.63 9.79 8.92
C ALA A 197 12.75 9.89 10.19
N PHE A 198 12.59 11.09 10.76
CA PHE A 198 11.62 11.31 11.83
C PHE A 198 11.14 12.76 11.88
N VAL A 199 9.83 12.98 11.82
CA VAL A 199 9.24 14.33 11.85
C VAL A 199 9.50 15.07 13.17
N GLY A 200 9.71 14.34 14.26
CA GLY A 200 9.89 14.86 15.62
C GLY A 200 8.69 14.51 16.51
N SER A 201 8.91 14.35 17.81
CA SER A 201 7.91 13.82 18.75
C SER A 201 6.64 14.66 18.85
N SER A 202 6.72 15.98 18.68
CA SER A 202 5.55 16.87 18.69
C SER A 202 4.68 16.76 17.43
N LEU A 203 5.23 16.25 16.34
CA LEU A 203 4.59 16.16 15.01
C LEU A 203 4.26 14.71 14.61
N ASP A 204 4.76 13.74 15.36
CA ASP A 204 4.57 12.32 15.10
C ASP A 204 3.08 11.95 15.10
N ASN A 205 2.63 11.24 14.06
CA ASN A 205 1.23 10.84 13.91
C ASN A 205 0.23 12.02 13.95
N LYS A 206 0.60 13.19 13.38
CA LYS A 206 -0.28 14.37 13.30
C LYS A 206 -0.77 14.71 11.90
N ALA A 207 -0.18 14.10 10.88
CA ALA A 207 -0.48 14.45 9.50
C ALA A 207 -1.88 13.99 9.11
N ASP A 208 -2.64 14.91 8.52
CA ASP A 208 -4.01 14.67 8.04
C ASP A 208 -4.18 14.98 6.56
N CYS A 209 -3.38 15.89 6.02
CA CYS A 209 -3.53 16.41 4.66
C CYS A 209 -2.26 17.07 4.16
N PHE A 210 -2.18 17.21 2.84
CA PHE A 210 -1.09 17.95 2.18
C PHE A 210 -1.52 18.57 0.86
N TRP A 211 -0.69 19.46 0.32
CA TRP A 211 -0.73 19.92 -1.07
C TRP A 211 0.69 20.27 -1.53
N THR A 212 0.88 20.44 -2.83
CA THR A 212 2.18 20.78 -3.43
C THR A 212 2.24 22.24 -3.86
N SER A 213 3.43 22.82 -3.90
CA SER A 213 3.64 24.13 -4.55
C SER A 213 3.25 24.08 -6.03
N TYR A 214 2.95 25.26 -6.59
CA TYR A 214 2.80 25.47 -8.03
C TYR A 214 4.10 25.17 -8.79
#